data_AF-A0A286MMJ4-F1
#
_entry.id   AF-A0A286MMJ4-F1
#
_cell.length_a   1.000
_cell.length_b   1.000
_cell.length_c   1.000
_cell.angle_alpha   90.00
_cell.angle_beta   90.00
_cell.angle_gamma   90.00
#
_symmetry.space_group_name_H-M   'P 1'
#
loop_
_entity.id
_entity.type
_entity.pdbx_description
1 polymer ?
#
loop_
_entity_poly.entity_id
_entity_poly.type
_entity_poly.pdbx_seq_one_letter_code
_entity_poly.pdbx_strand_id
1 'polypeptide(L)'
;DTFPHLALSKTYNVDQQMPDSAGTATAYLCGVKANYGTLGVTAAVPRGNCSAIIGNEVKSVLHRAKKAGKSVGIVTTTRVQHASPAG
;
A
#
# COMPACT_ATOMS: atom_id res chain seq x y z
N ASP A 1 21.92 -8.14 -8.64
CA ASP A 1 21.38 -9.38 -9.23
C ASP A 1 22.01 -10.65 -8.66
N THR A 2 22.18 -10.71 -7.33
CA THR A 2 22.80 -11.83 -6.61
C THR A 2 21.83 -12.53 -5.64
N PHE A 3 20.55 -12.13 -5.63
CA PHE A 3 19.54 -12.73 -4.77
C PHE A 3 19.24 -14.16 -5.26
N PRO A 4 19.17 -15.16 -4.35
CA PRO A 4 18.95 -16.56 -4.74
C PRO A 4 17.49 -16.87 -5.09
N HIS A 5 16.56 -15.96 -4.79
CA HIS A 5 15.13 -16.13 -5.02
C HIS A 5 14.57 -15.00 -5.88
N LEU A 6 13.77 -15.37 -6.87
CA LEU A 6 13.10 -14.47 -7.80
C LEU A 6 11.64 -14.91 -7.96
N ALA A 7 10.75 -13.94 -8.06
CA ALA A 7 9.38 -14.15 -8.45
C ALA A 7 8.90 -13.01 -9.36
N LEU A 8 7.85 -13.29 -10.13
CA LEU A 8 7.12 -12.27 -10.88
C LEU A 8 5.91 -11.82 -10.07
N SER A 9 5.64 -10.51 -10.05
CA SER A 9 4.51 -9.91 -9.34
C SER A 9 3.55 -9.24 -10.31
N LYS A 10 2.26 -9.60 -10.24
CA LYS A 10 1.21 -8.99 -11.07
C LYS A 10 0.69 -7.72 -10.41
N THR A 11 1.03 -6.57 -10.97
CA THR A 11 0.92 -5.25 -10.32
C THR A 11 -0.41 -4.52 -10.51
N TYR A 12 -1.34 -5.02 -11.33
CA TYR A 12 -2.62 -4.35 -11.60
C TYR A 12 -3.36 -3.94 -10.31
N ASN A 13 -3.96 -2.75 -10.31
CA ASN A 13 -4.91 -2.32 -9.27
C ASN A 13 -6.27 -2.98 -9.53
N VAL A 14 -7.18 -2.93 -8.56
CA VAL A 14 -8.51 -3.57 -8.74
C VAL A 14 -9.30 -2.97 -9.90
N ASP A 15 -9.16 -1.67 -10.13
CA ASP A 15 -9.88 -0.87 -11.13
C ASP A 15 -9.05 -0.50 -12.37
N GLN A 16 -7.72 -0.75 -12.38
CA GLN A 16 -6.83 -0.39 -13.49
C GLN A 16 -5.73 -1.42 -13.76
N GLN A 17 -5.52 -1.74 -15.05
CA GLN A 17 -4.45 -2.64 -15.49
C GLN A 17 -3.05 -2.03 -15.34
N MET A 18 -2.91 -0.74 -15.68
CA MET A 18 -1.70 0.05 -15.40
C MET A 18 -1.86 0.75 -14.04
N PRO A 19 -1.18 0.28 -12.98
CA PRO A 19 -1.42 0.78 -11.64
C PRO A 19 -0.70 2.10 -11.36
N ASP A 20 -1.03 2.72 -10.23
CA ASP A 20 -0.26 3.81 -9.62
C ASP A 20 0.53 3.36 -8.38
N SER A 21 1.33 4.29 -7.83
CA SER A 21 2.09 4.05 -6.61
C SER A 21 1.22 3.83 -5.36
N ALA A 22 0.02 4.40 -5.25
CA ALA A 22 -0.80 4.30 -4.03
C ALA A 22 -1.50 2.94 -3.91
N GLY A 23 -2.15 2.49 -4.98
CA GLY A 23 -2.79 1.17 -5.00
C GLY A 23 -1.78 0.04 -4.84
N THR A 24 -0.60 0.17 -5.47
CA THR A 24 0.49 -0.81 -5.32
C THR A 24 1.11 -0.79 -3.93
N ALA A 25 1.33 0.39 -3.32
CA ALA A 25 1.80 0.50 -1.93
C ALA A 25 0.87 -0.24 -0.97
N THR A 26 -0.45 -0.05 -1.10
CA THR A 26 -1.44 -0.78 -0.31
C THR A 26 -1.34 -2.30 -0.53
N ALA A 27 -1.10 -2.74 -1.78
CA ALA A 27 -0.93 -4.15 -2.09
C ALA A 27 0.31 -4.76 -1.40
N TYR A 28 1.50 -4.18 -1.55
CA TYR A 28 2.73 -4.79 -1.01
C TYR A 28 3.01 -4.47 0.46
N LEU A 29 2.42 -3.42 1.05
CA LEU A 29 2.58 -3.08 2.47
C LEU A 29 1.44 -3.62 3.34
N CYS A 30 0.20 -3.58 2.86
CA CYS A 30 -0.98 -4.03 3.62
C CYS A 30 -1.43 -5.44 3.23
N GLY A 31 -1.05 -5.94 2.05
CA GLY A 31 -1.44 -7.27 1.57
C GLY A 31 -2.83 -7.34 0.93
N VAL A 32 -3.40 -6.19 0.55
CA VAL A 32 -4.74 -6.07 -0.07
C VAL A 32 -4.64 -5.15 -1.28
N LYS A 33 -5.12 -5.58 -2.45
CA LYS A 33 -5.19 -4.71 -3.63
C LYS A 33 -6.26 -3.63 -3.44
N ALA A 34 -5.95 -2.41 -3.88
CA ALA A 34 -6.82 -1.25 -3.78
C ALA A 34 -7.10 -0.63 -5.16
N ASN A 35 -7.92 0.42 -5.16
CA ASN A 35 -8.21 1.20 -6.36
C ASN A 35 -7.08 2.19 -6.66
N TYR A 36 -7.04 2.68 -7.89
CA TYR A 36 -6.10 3.70 -8.33
C TYR A 36 -6.19 4.96 -7.48
N GLY A 37 -5.04 5.41 -6.97
CA GLY A 37 -4.93 6.65 -6.20
C GLY A 37 -5.56 6.58 -4.79
N THR A 38 -5.85 5.38 -4.28
CA THR A 38 -6.25 5.17 -2.87
C THR A 38 -5.13 4.49 -2.09
N LEU A 39 -5.07 4.75 -0.79
CA LEU A 39 -3.95 4.36 0.07
C LEU A 39 -4.47 3.84 1.41
N GLY A 40 -4.00 2.66 1.84
CA GLY A 40 -4.32 2.12 3.16
C GLY A 40 -5.79 1.75 3.35
N VAL A 41 -6.54 1.56 2.25
CA VAL A 41 -7.95 1.18 2.25
C VAL A 41 -8.25 0.08 1.24
N THR A 42 -9.36 -0.63 1.40
CA THR A 42 -9.83 -1.64 0.44
C THR A 42 -10.34 -0.99 -0.86
N ALA A 43 -10.57 -1.82 -1.88
CA ALA A 43 -11.20 -1.40 -3.14
C ALA A 43 -12.68 -0.99 -3.02
N ALA A 44 -13.28 -1.08 -1.82
CA ALA A 44 -14.61 -0.52 -1.57
C ALA A 44 -14.61 1.02 -1.51
N VAL A 45 -13.44 1.67 -1.40
CA VAL A 45 -13.31 3.13 -1.35
C VAL A 45 -13.06 3.69 -2.75
N PRO A 46 -14.00 4.48 -3.32
CA PRO A 46 -13.74 5.22 -4.53
C PRO A 46 -12.77 6.37 -4.26
N ARG A 47 -11.89 6.65 -5.22
CA ARG A 47 -10.98 7.80 -5.14
C ARG A 47 -11.76 9.10 -4.98
N GLY A 48 -11.36 9.92 -4.00
CA GLY A 48 -11.99 11.22 -3.71
C GLY A 48 -13.22 11.16 -2.80
N ASN A 49 -13.67 9.97 -2.37
CA ASN A 49 -14.77 9.83 -1.42
C ASN A 49 -14.25 9.63 0.00
N CYS A 50 -14.14 10.72 0.76
CA CYS A 50 -13.67 10.70 2.15
C CYS A 50 -14.58 9.89 3.08
N SER A 51 -15.90 9.99 2.90
CA SER A 51 -16.88 9.32 3.77
C SER A 51 -16.82 7.79 3.70
N ALA A 52 -16.32 7.24 2.59
CA ALA A 52 -16.19 5.80 2.38
C ALA A 52 -14.98 5.17 3.10
N ILE A 53 -14.09 5.97 3.71
CA ILE A 53 -12.87 5.47 4.37
C ILE A 53 -13.21 4.63 5.61
N ILE A 54 -14.18 5.08 6.41
CA ILE A 54 -14.49 4.49 7.72
C ILE A 54 -14.92 3.03 7.56
N GLY A 55 -14.19 2.12 8.19
CA GLY A 55 -14.45 0.67 8.15
C GLY A 55 -13.78 -0.06 6.98
N ASN A 56 -13.12 0.66 6.08
CA ASN A 56 -12.38 0.10 4.94
C ASN A 56 -10.86 0.19 5.10
N GLU A 57 -10.36 0.60 6.27
CA GLU A 57 -8.93 0.75 6.51
C GLU A 57 -8.22 -0.62 6.59
N VAL A 58 -7.08 -0.73 5.93
CA VAL A 58 -6.19 -1.90 6.03
C VAL A 58 -4.90 -1.53 6.73
N LYS A 59 -4.36 -2.44 7.54
CA LYS A 59 -3.15 -2.17 8.34
C LYS A 59 -1.90 -2.68 7.63
N SER A 60 -0.90 -1.81 7.52
CA SER A 60 0.40 -2.17 6.94
C SER A 60 1.15 -3.19 7.79
N VAL A 61 2.12 -3.88 7.18
CA VAL A 61 3.06 -4.76 7.87
C VAL A 61 3.90 -3.99 8.90
N LEU A 62 4.22 -2.72 8.64
CA LEU A 62 4.90 -1.85 9.59
C LEU A 62 4.05 -1.61 10.84
N HIS A 63 2.75 -1.33 10.67
CA HIS A 63 1.84 -1.19 11.81
C HIS A 63 1.80 -2.48 12.65
N ARG A 64 1.71 -3.65 11.98
CA ARG A 64 1.75 -4.96 12.64
C ARG A 64 3.07 -5.21 13.37
N ALA A 65 4.20 -4.85 12.77
CA ALA A 65 5.53 -4.97 13.39
C ALA A 65 5.66 -4.09 14.64
N LYS A 66 5.17 -2.84 14.57
CA LYS A 66 5.15 -1.94 15.73
C LYS A 66 4.27 -2.46 16.85
N LYS A 67 3.09 -3.01 16.53
CA LYS A 67 2.20 -3.66 17.50
C LYS A 67 2.87 -4.87 18.17
N ALA A 68 3.74 -5.57 17.46
CA ALA A 68 4.56 -6.67 17.99
C ALA A 68 5.83 -6.20 18.76
N GLY A 69 5.94 -4.91 19.10
CA GLY A 69 7.06 -4.36 19.88
C GLY A 69 8.35 -4.12 19.10
N LYS A 70 8.33 -4.23 17.76
CA LYS A 70 9.51 -3.96 16.92
C LYS A 70 9.64 -2.47 16.61
N SER A 71 10.88 -2.02 16.41
CA SER A 71 11.16 -0.71 15.83
C SER A 71 10.77 -0.67 14.34
N VAL A 72 10.31 0.48 13.87
CA VAL A 72 9.90 0.72 12.48
C VAL A 72 10.53 2.02 11.98
N GLY A 73 10.83 2.09 10.68
CA GLY A 73 11.41 3.26 10.04
C GLY A 73 11.09 3.30 8.55
N ILE A 74 11.05 4.50 7.99
CA ILE A 74 10.76 4.75 6.58
C ILE A 74 11.89 5.62 6.04
N VAL A 75 12.51 5.20 4.94
CA VAL A 75 13.58 5.94 4.26
C VAL A 75 13.23 6.05 2.79
N THR A 76 13.25 7.26 2.25
CA THR A 76 12.94 7.53 0.84
C THR A 76 13.67 8.80 0.39
N THR A 77 13.94 8.91 -0.91
CA THR A 77 14.42 10.14 -1.55
C THR A 77 13.28 11.04 -2.01
N THR A 78 12.05 10.50 -2.05
CA THR A 78 10.84 11.30 -2.30
C THR A 78 10.44 12.05 -1.03
N ARG A 79 9.40 12.87 -1.15
CA ARG A 79 8.79 13.47 0.04
C ARG A 79 8.15 12.35 0.88
N VAL A 80 8.33 12.35 2.21
CA VAL A 80 7.92 11.24 3.12
C VAL A 80 6.41 10.91 3.13
N GLN A 81 5.59 11.82 2.62
CA GLN A 81 4.14 11.76 2.43
C GLN A 81 3.73 11.38 1.00
N HIS A 82 4.69 11.04 0.13
CA HIS A 82 4.38 10.45 -1.17
C HIS A 82 3.68 9.09 -1.01
N ALA A 83 3.06 8.58 -2.06
CA ALA A 83 2.23 7.39 -2.00
C ALA A 83 2.96 6.15 -1.45
N SER A 84 4.16 5.84 -1.95
CA SER A 84 4.92 4.66 -1.50
C SER A 84 5.31 4.68 -0.01
N PRO A 85 5.88 5.77 0.55
CA PRO A 85 6.17 5.82 1.99
C PRO A 85 4.92 6.00 2.87
N ALA A 86 3.78 6.44 2.33
CA ALA A 86 2.56 6.63 3.11
C ALA A 86 1.77 5.32 3.37
N GLY A 87 2.00 4.27 2.57
CA GLY A 87 1.22 3.02 2.61
C GLY A 87 1.55 2.04 3.74
#